data_AF-A0A519KCI1-F1
#
_entry.id   AF-A0A519KCI1-F1
#
_cell.length_a   1.000
_cell.length_b   1.000
_cell.length_c   1.000
_cell.angle_alpha   90.00
_cell.angle_beta   90.00
_cell.angle_gamma   90.00
#
_symmetry.space_group_name_H-M   'P 1'
#
loop_
_entity.id
_entity.type
_entity.pdbx_description
1 polymer ?
#
loop_
_entity_poly.entity_id
_entity_poly.type
_entity_poly.pdbx_seq_one_letter_code
_entity_poly.pdbx_strand_id
1 'polypeptide(L)'
;YGCAIVYAEDDEEPTWPKIDRPTADFTYARLMSSKPDEPTGMTAAELDAIAKQTKAWAKRGDVFAYFIAGAKVRNPAAAQALIAKLG
;
A
#
# COMPACT_ATOMS: atom_id res chain seq x y z
N TYR A 1 13.70 9.82 -18.22
CA TYR A 1 13.98 8.68 -17.33
C TYR A 1 12.65 8.20 -16.76
N GLY A 2 12.16 7.02 -17.15
CA GLY A 2 10.88 6.45 -16.72
C GLY A 2 10.98 5.77 -15.35
N CYS A 3 11.42 6.51 -14.33
CA CYS A 3 11.61 5.99 -12.98
C CYS A 3 10.38 6.34 -12.12
N ALA A 4 9.74 5.34 -11.52
CA ALA A 4 8.64 5.55 -10.59
C ALA A 4 9.16 6.01 -9.23
N ILE A 5 8.57 7.08 -8.69
CA ILE A 5 8.71 7.42 -7.28
C ILE A 5 8.02 6.33 -6.45
N VAL A 6 8.69 5.89 -5.38
CA VAL A 6 8.13 4.95 -4.42
C VAL A 6 7.17 5.70 -3.50
N TYR A 7 5.89 5.37 -3.55
CA TYR A 7 4.95 5.77 -2.51
C TYR A 7 5.22 4.93 -1.27
N ALA A 8 5.59 5.57 -0.17
CA ALA A 8 5.84 4.92 1.11
C ALA A 8 4.76 5.33 2.11
N GLU A 9 4.11 4.35 2.73
CA GLU A 9 3.14 4.57 3.79
C GLU A 9 3.57 3.81 5.03
N ASP A 10 3.83 4.58 6.09
CA ASP A 10 4.25 4.12 7.40
C ASP A 10 3.43 4.88 8.45
N ASP A 11 2.74 4.16 9.33
CA ASP A 11 1.96 4.76 10.42
C ASP A 11 2.78 4.93 11.71
N GLU A 12 3.91 4.23 11.85
CA GLU A 12 4.88 4.44 12.93
C GLU A 12 5.74 5.68 12.66
N GLU A 13 5.98 6.01 11.38
CA GLU A 13 6.75 7.18 10.94
C GLU A 13 5.92 8.14 10.05
N PRO A 14 4.86 8.78 10.58
CA PRO A 14 3.92 9.59 9.81
C PRO A 14 4.51 10.89 9.24
N THR A 15 5.72 11.26 9.69
CA THR A 15 6.44 12.44 9.19
C THR A 15 7.11 12.20 7.84
N TRP A 16 7.23 10.94 7.41
CA TRP A 16 7.79 10.61 6.11
C TRP A 16 6.87 11.09 4.98
N PRO A 17 7.42 11.74 3.94
CA PRO A 17 6.62 12.31 2.88
C PRO A 17 5.98 11.21 2.02
N LYS A 18 4.65 11.20 1.96
CA LYS A 18 3.87 10.38 1.03
C LYS A 18 3.84 11.04 -0.36
N ILE A 19 4.86 10.79 -1.17
CA ILE A 19 4.98 11.42 -2.50
C ILE A 19 4.17 10.62 -3.53
N ASP A 20 2.99 11.11 -3.92
CA ASP A 20 2.12 10.52 -4.94
C ASP A 20 2.20 11.26 -6.30
N ARG A 21 3.42 11.51 -6.79
CA ARG A 21 3.63 12.13 -8.11
C ARG A 21 3.84 11.05 -9.16
N PRO A 22 3.03 10.99 -10.24
CA PRO A 22 3.26 10.05 -11.33
C PRO A 22 4.47 10.49 -12.16
N THR A 23 5.57 9.76 -12.04
CA THR A 23 6.81 9.98 -12.80
C THR A 23 7.13 8.85 -13.78
N ALA A 24 6.31 7.80 -13.78
CA ALA A 24 6.35 6.67 -14.70
C ALA A 24 4.92 6.29 -15.11
N ASP A 25 4.82 5.35 -16.04
CA ASP A 25 3.60 4.69 -16.52
C ASP A 25 3.07 3.60 -15.56
N PHE A 26 3.74 3.40 -14.42
CA PHE A 26 3.30 2.52 -13.34
C PHE A 26 3.48 3.18 -11.97
N THR A 27 2.78 2.64 -10.97
CA THR A 27 2.90 3.05 -9.57
C THR A 27 3.57 1.95 -8.76
N TYR A 28 4.52 2.32 -7.90
CA TYR A 28 5.18 1.42 -6.96
C TYR A 28 4.92 1.88 -5.53
N ALA A 29 4.28 1.04 -4.71
CA ALA A 29 3.88 1.36 -3.34
C ALA A 29 4.46 0.38 -2.33
N ARG A 30 5.01 0.91 -1.23
CA ARG A 30 5.50 0.18 -0.06
C ARG A 30 4.63 0.52 1.14
N LEU A 31 3.83 -0.44 1.58
CA LEU A 31 2.93 -0.35 2.72
C LEU A 31 3.62 -0.98 3.92
N MET A 32 4.05 -0.15 4.87
CA MET A 32 4.80 -0.53 6.07
C MET A 32 3.93 -0.54 7.33
N SER A 33 2.60 -0.43 7.18
CA SER A 33 1.64 -0.20 8.26
C SER A 33 0.87 -1.43 8.74
N SER A 34 1.32 -2.65 8.39
CA SER A 34 0.71 -3.87 8.95
C SER A 34 1.02 -4.00 10.44
N LYS A 35 -0.01 -4.24 11.26
CA LYS A 35 0.04 -4.40 12.72
C LYS A 35 -0.01 -5.88 13.12
N PRO A 36 0.78 -6.32 14.11
CA PRO A 36 0.81 -7.72 14.53
C PRO A 36 -0.51 -8.18 15.17
N ASP A 37 -1.19 -7.27 15.88
CA ASP A 37 -2.41 -7.54 16.64
C ASP A 37 -3.68 -7.56 15.77
N GLU A 38 -3.58 -7.09 14.53
CA GLU A 38 -4.68 -7.15 13.56
C GLU A 38 -4.63 -8.46 12.77
N PRO A 39 -5.69 -9.30 12.80
CA PRO A 39 -5.70 -10.58 12.08
C PRO A 39 -5.48 -10.43 10.57
N THR A 40 -6.07 -9.39 9.99
CA THR A 40 -5.93 -8.97 8.59
C THR A 40 -4.71 -8.08 8.35
N GLY A 41 -3.86 -7.88 9.37
CA GLY A 41 -2.71 -6.99 9.35
C GLY A 41 -3.05 -5.49 9.36
N MET A 42 -4.24 -5.10 8.92
CA MET A 42 -4.73 -3.73 9.01
C MET A 42 -6.23 -3.74 9.31
N THR A 43 -6.74 -2.63 9.82
CA THR A 43 -8.18 -2.45 10.04
C THR A 43 -8.92 -2.39 8.70
N ALA A 44 -10.22 -2.69 8.71
CA ALA A 44 -11.05 -2.61 7.51
C ALA A 44 -11.03 -1.22 6.85
N ALA A 45 -11.01 -0.15 7.66
CA ALA A 45 -10.99 1.23 7.17
C ALA A 45 -9.66 1.58 6.48
N GLU A 46 -8.53 1.14 7.03
CA GLU A 46 -7.21 1.32 6.41
C GLU A 46 -7.12 0.54 5.09
N LEU A 47 -7.60 -0.70 5.06
CA LEU A 47 -7.66 -1.51 3.84
C LEU A 47 -8.55 -0.85 2.77
N ASP A 48 -9.69 -0.28 3.14
CA ASP A 48 -10.58 0.44 2.23
C ASP A 48 -9.94 1.72 1.67
N ALA A 49 -9.18 2.44 2.49
CA ALA A 49 -8.42 3.61 2.07
C ALA A 49 -7.32 3.24 1.06
N ILE A 50 -6.54 2.19 1.35
CA ILE A 50 -5.49 1.68 0.46
C ILE A 50 -6.11 1.14 -0.83
N ALA A 51 -7.23 0.42 -0.76
CA ALA A 51 -7.93 -0.09 -1.94
C ALA A 51 -8.44 1.06 -2.82
N LYS A 52 -9.02 2.11 -2.24
CA LYS A 52 -9.46 3.30 -2.96
C LYS A 52 -8.28 3.99 -3.66
N GLN A 53 -7.16 4.13 -2.97
CA GLN A 53 -5.94 4.73 -3.52
C GLN A 53 -5.36 3.88 -4.65
N THR A 54 -5.29 2.57 -4.46
CA THR A 54 -4.83 1.60 -5.47
C THR A 54 -5.69 1.65 -6.72
N LYS A 55 -7.02 1.72 -6.57
CA LYS A 55 -7.96 1.90 -7.70
C LYS A 55 -7.77 3.24 -8.41
N ALA A 56 -7.41 4.30 -7.68
CA ALA A 56 -7.07 5.59 -8.30
C ALA A 56 -5.77 5.51 -9.11
N TRP A 57 -4.76 4.83 -8.59
CA TRP A 57 -3.51 4.58 -9.31
C TRP A 57 -3.68 3.67 -10.53
N ALA A 58 -4.58 2.69 -10.46
CA ALA A 58 -4.88 1.82 -11.60
C ALA A 58 -5.44 2.59 -12.82
N LYS A 59 -6.02 3.79 -12.62
CA LYS A 59 -6.48 4.66 -13.72
C LYS A 59 -5.34 5.31 -14.50
N ARG A 60 -4.13 5.39 -13.92
CA ARG A 60 -2.95 6.00 -14.54
C ARG A 60 -1.92 4.98 -15.05
N GLY A 61 -2.12 3.69 -14.77
CA GLY A 61 -1.23 2.61 -15.20
C GLY A 61 -1.20 1.44 -14.22
N ASP A 62 -0.25 0.52 -14.40
CA ASP A 62 -0.10 -0.65 -13.54
C ASP A 62 0.27 -0.27 -12.10
N VAL A 63 -0.17 -1.08 -11.13
CA VAL A 63 0.09 -0.85 -9.71
C VAL A 63 0.79 -2.04 -9.10
N PHE A 64 1.97 -1.79 -8.55
CA PHE A 64 2.75 -2.75 -7.78
C PHE A 64 2.77 -2.32 -6.32
N ALA A 65 1.89 -2.90 -5.50
CA ALA A 65 1.77 -2.60 -4.07
C ALA A 65 2.29 -3.77 -3.22
N TYR A 66 3.22 -3.47 -2.30
CA TYR A 66 3.87 -4.47 -1.45
C TYR A 66 3.68 -4.13 0.03
N PHE A 67 3.24 -5.13 0.80
CA PHE A 67 3.24 -5.07 2.26
C PHE A 67 4.59 -5.52 2.79
N ILE A 68 5.28 -4.62 3.48
CA ILE A 68 6.66 -4.81 3.93
C ILE A 68 6.88 -4.32 5.38
N ALA A 69 5.80 -4.26 6.15
CA ALA A 69 5.85 -3.88 7.57
C ALA A 69 6.71 -4.83 8.41
N GLY A 70 7.17 -4.34 9.56
CA GLY A 70 7.91 -5.14 10.55
C GLY A 70 7.12 -6.36 11.06
N ALA A 71 5.78 -6.28 11.06
CA ALA A 71 4.87 -7.39 11.35
C ALA A 71 4.82 -8.42 10.20
N LYS A 72 5.96 -9.06 9.91
CA LYS A 72 6.15 -9.97 8.76
C LYS A 72 5.09 -11.07 8.65
N VAL A 73 4.61 -11.57 9.79
CA VAL A 73 3.57 -12.62 9.86
C VAL A 73 2.23 -12.14 9.31
N ARG A 74 1.94 -10.83 9.40
CA ARG A 74 0.67 -10.24 8.98
C ARG A 74 0.69 -9.64 7.58
N ASN A 75 1.87 -9.40 7.00
CA ASN A 75 1.98 -8.90 5.62
C ASN A 75 1.23 -9.76 4.58
N PRO A 76 1.31 -11.11 4.60
CA PRO A 76 0.53 -11.93 3.68
C PRO A 76 -0.98 -11.79 3.88
N ALA A 77 -1.44 -11.72 5.14
CA ALA A 77 -2.86 -11.54 5.46
C ALA A 77 -3.38 -10.18 4.99
N ALA A 78 -2.59 -9.11 5.17
CA ALA A 78 -2.92 -7.78 4.67
C ALA A 78 -2.98 -7.74 3.14
N ALA A 79 -2.02 -8.38 2.46
CA ALA A 79 -2.04 -8.51 1.01
C ALA A 79 -3.29 -9.25 0.51
N GLN A 80 -3.64 -10.38 1.12
CA GLN A 80 -4.84 -11.14 0.77
C GLN A 80 -6.13 -10.33 1.03
N ALA A 81 -6.20 -9.63 2.16
CA ALA A 81 -7.34 -8.78 2.49
C ALA A 81 -7.48 -7.61 1.50
N LEU A 82 -6.37 -6.99 1.08
CA LEU A 82 -6.37 -5.96 0.05
C LEU A 82 -6.84 -6.52 -1.30
N ILE A 83 -6.31 -7.68 -1.73
CA ILE A 83 -6.74 -8.34 -2.98
C ILE A 83 -8.25 -8.58 -2.97
N ALA A 84 -8.80 -9.10 -1.86
CA ALA A 84 -10.24 -9.33 -1.73
C ALA A 84 -11.07 -8.04 -1.84
N LYS A 85 -10.54 -6.89 -1.43
CA LYS A 85 -11.18 -5.55 -1.56
C LYS A 85 -11.05 -4.96 -2.97
N LEU A 86 -10.04 -5.38 -3.73
CA LEU A 86 -9.82 -4.89 -5.09
C LEU A 86 -10.83 -5.48 -6.08
N GLY A 87 -11.25 -6.74 -5.86
CA GLY A 87 -12.29 -7.42 -6.65
C GLY A 87 -11.70 -8.24 -7.78
#